data_AF-A4TZF2-F1
#
_entry.id   AF-A4TZF2-F1
#
_cell.length_a   1.000
_cell.length_b   1.000
_cell.length_c   1.000
_cell.angle_alpha   90.00
_cell.angle_beta   90.00
_cell.angle_gamma   90.00
#
_symmetry.space_group_name_H-M   'P 1'
#
loop_
_entity.id
_entity.type
_entity.pdbx_description
1 polymer ?
#
loop_
_entity_poly.entity_id
_entity_poly.type
_entity_poly.pdbx_seq_one_letter_code
_entity_poly.pdbx_strand_id
1 'polypeptide(L)' 'MLVAFSLDRSGRVLTQAINTSSGHASLDAAALDMLVRAQPLPPPPPEIHGVVLQLTVPVRFFLN' A
#
# COMPACT_ATOMS: atom_id res chain seq x y z
N MET A 1 -6.86 -6.78 6.94
CA MET A 1 -6.84 -5.30 6.99
C MET A 1 -6.87 -4.76 5.57
N LEU A 2 -7.24 -3.48 5.40
CA LEU A 2 -7.12 -2.77 4.12
C LEU A 2 -6.11 -1.64 4.28
N VAL A 3 -5.19 -1.56 3.33
CA VAL A 3 -4.19 -0.49 3.26
C VAL A 3 -4.49 0.36 2.03
N ALA A 4 -4.60 1.67 2.24
CA ALA A 4 -4.76 2.64 1.19
C ALA A 4 -3.45 3.39 0.98
N PHE A 5 -3.05 3.56 -0.27
CA PHE A 5 -1.84 4.30 -0.60
C PHE A 5 -2.00 4.96 -1.97
N SER A 6 -1.18 5.98 -2.22
CA SER A 6 -1.08 6.60 -3.53
C SER A 6 0.33 6.48 -4.08
N LEU A 7 0.45 6.34 -5.40
CA LEU A 7 1.75 6.24 -6.05
C LEU A 7 1.79 6.99 -7.38
N ASP A 8 2.98 7.41 -7.79
CA ASP A 8 3.21 8.01 -9.11
C ASP A 8 3.47 6.95 -10.19
N ARG A 9 3.60 7.37 -11.45
CA ARG A 9 3.83 6.46 -12.59
C ARG A 9 5.16 5.69 -12.53
N SER A 10 6.11 6.11 -11.69
CA SER A 10 7.37 5.39 -11.48
C SER A 10 7.27 4.26 -10.45
N GLY A 11 6.13 4.13 -9.76
CA GLY A 11 5.97 3.16 -8.69
C GLY A 11 6.30 3.69 -7.30
N ARG A 12 6.62 4.98 -7.16
CA ARG A 12 6.99 5.57 -5.87
C ARG A 12 5.74 5.88 -5.05
N VAL A 13 5.73 5.43 -3.80
CA VAL A 13 4.61 5.70 -2.88
C VAL A 13 4.69 7.15 -2.39
N LEU A 14 3.58 7.87 -2.49
CA LEU A 14 3.44 9.26 -2.09
C LEU A 14 2.72 9.39 -0.74
N THR A 15 1.70 8.55 -0.51
CA THR A 15 0.95 8.51 0.75
C THR A 15 0.60 7.07 1.09
N GLN A 16 0.43 6.77 2.37
CA GLN A 16 0.04 5.45 2.87
C GLN A 16 -0.73 5.58 4.18
N ALA A 17 -1.79 4.78 4.33
CA ALA A 17 -2.66 4.80 5.50
C ALA A 17 -3.37 3.45 5.68
N ILE A 18 -3.80 3.18 6.92
CA ILE A 18 -4.69 2.05 7.22
C ILE A 18 -6.12 2.50 6.94
N ASN A 19 -6.77 1.87 5.96
CA ASN A 19 -8.19 2.11 5.65
C ASN A 19 -9.10 1.23 6.53
N THR A 20 -8.66 0.03 6.87
CA THR A 20 -9.37 -0.87 7.80
C THR A 20 -8.36 -1.61 8.63
N SER A 21 -8.31 -1.33 9.94
CA SER A 21 -7.37 -1.94 10.87
C SER A 21 -7.50 -3.46 10.93
N SER A 22 -6.41 -4.16 11.27
CA SER A 22 -6.45 -5.58 11.65
C SER A 22 -6.98 -5.83 13.07
N GLY A 23 -7.22 -4.78 13.85
CA GLY A 23 -7.47 -4.88 15.29
C GLY A 23 -6.20 -5.01 16.13
N HIS A 24 -5.01 -5.07 15.51
CA HIS A 24 -3.72 -5.16 16.20
C HIS A 24 -2.78 -4.06 15.70
N ALA A 25 -2.42 -3.12 16.58
CA ALA A 25 -1.59 -1.98 16.22
C ALA A 25 -0.21 -2.37 15.67
N SER A 26 0.38 -3.47 16.17
CA SER A 26 1.67 -3.98 15.70
C SER A 26 1.60 -4.49 14.26
N LEU A 27 0.51 -5.17 13.87
CA LEU A 27 0.32 -5.64 12.49
C LEU A 27 0.04 -4.48 11.54
N ASP A 28 -0.75 -3.51 11.97
CA ASP A 28 -1.02 -2.29 11.20
C ASP A 28 0.29 -1.51 10.92
N ALA A 29 1.14 -1.33 11.94
CA ALA A 29 2.46 -0.72 11.77
C ALA A 29 3.36 -1.54 10.83
N ALA A 30 3.39 -2.86 10.99
CA ALA A 30 4.16 -3.74 10.12
C ALA A 30 3.70 -3.68 8.65
N ALA A 31 2.40 -3.51 8.39
CA ALA A 31 1.84 -3.36 7.04
C ALA A 31 2.28 -2.04 6.38
N LEU A 32 2.27 -0.94 7.14
CA LEU A 32 2.78 0.35 6.65
C LEU A 32 4.28 0.28 6.37
N ASP A 33 5.07 -0.36 7.23
CA ASP A 33 6.51 -0.53 7.01
C ASP A 33 6.80 -1.44 5.81
N MET A 34 5.95 -2.44 5.55
CA MET A 34 6.01 -3.28 4.36
C MET A 34 5.96 -2.45 3.07
N LEU A 35 5.07 -1.45 2.98
CA LEU A 35 4.99 -0.55 1.84
C LEU A 35 6.27 0.27 1.66
N VAL A 36 6.85 0.77 2.76
CA VAL A 36 8.09 1.55 2.71
C VAL A 36 9.25 0.72 2.18
N ARG A 37 9.42 -0.51 2.68
CA ARG A 37 10.51 -1.41 2.27
C ARG A 37 10.35 -1.94 0.85
N ALA A 38 9.13 -2.05 0.35
CA ALA A 38 8.84 -2.55 -0.99
C ALA A 38 9.08 -1.51 -2.09
N GLN A 39 9.45 -0.27 -1.75
CA GLN A 39 9.62 0.78 -2.75
C GLN A 39 10.87 0.59 -3.63
N PRO A 40 10.79 0.96 -4.92
CA PRO A 40 9.59 1.36 -5.63
C PRO A 40 8.70 0.15 -5.95
N LEU A 41 7.38 0.33 -5.92
CA LEU A 41 6.43 -0.68 -6.35
C LEU A 41 6.48 -0.86 -7.87
N PRO A 42 5.96 -1.97 -8.43
CA PRO A 42 5.77 -2.09 -9.87
C PRO A 42 4.95 -0.92 -10.41
N PRO A 43 5.38 -0.30 -11.52
CA PRO A 43 4.66 0.84 -12.09
C PRO A 43 3.27 0.39 -12.55
N PRO A 44 2.25 1.27 -12.48
CA PRO A 44 0.92 0.92 -12.93
C PRO A 44 0.89 0.61 -14.43
N PRO A 45 0.00 -0.28 -14.89
CA PRO A 45 -0.20 -0.56 -16.31
C PRO A 45 -0.43 0.71 -17.14
N PRO A 46 0.02 0.73 -18.41
CA PRO A 46 -0.08 1.91 -19.27
C PRO A 46 -1.52 2.34 -19.54
N GLU A 47 -2.48 1.41 -19.53
CA GLU A 47 -3.92 1.65 -19.72
C GLU A 47 -4.57 2.47 -18.60
N ILE A 48 -3.97 2.52 -17.42
CA ILE A 48 -4.49 3.31 -16.30
C ILE A 48 -3.98 4.74 -16.45
N HIS A 49 -4.90 5.65 -16.75
CA HIS A 49 -4.63 7.08 -16.88
C HIS A 49 -4.53 7.77 -15.51
N GLY A 50 -3.80 8.90 -15.47
CA GLY A 50 -3.60 9.71 -14.26
C GLY A 50 -2.13 9.77 -13.85
N VAL A 51 -1.74 10.89 -13.23
CA VAL A 51 -0.36 11.11 -12.76
C VAL A 51 -0.11 10.43 -11.42
N VAL A 52 -1.13 10.41 -10.57
CA VAL A 52 -1.14 9.77 -9.25
C VAL A 52 -2.30 8.79 -9.20
N LEU A 53 -2.02 7.57 -8.78
CA LEU A 53 -3.02 6.53 -8.59
C LEU A 53 -3.26 6.32 -7.11
N GLN A 54 -4.53 6.22 -6.72
CA GLN A 54 -4.94 5.83 -5.37
C GLN A 54 -5.43 4.38 -5.39
N LEU A 55 -4.85 3.55 -4.54
CA LEU A 55 -5.16 2.13 -4.45
C LEU A 55 -5.56 1.77 -3.02
N THR A 56 -6.52 0.87 -2.89
CA THR A 56 -6.82 0.19 -1.63
C THR A 56 -6.69 -1.30 -1.85
N VAL A 57 -5.78 -1.93 -1.11
CA VAL A 57 -5.47 -3.36 -1.27
C VAL A 57 -5.65 -4.11 0.05
N PRO A 58 -6.09 -5.37 0.00
CA PRO A 58 -6.13 -6.22 1.18
C PRO A 58 -4.72 -6.69 1.56
N VAL A 59 -4.37 -6.56 2.84
CA VAL A 59 -3.16 -7.16 3.41
C VAL A 59 -3.56 -8.26 4.39
N ARG A 60 -2.94 -9.44 4.22
CA ARG A 60 -3.15 -10.62 5.05
C ARG A 60 -1.85 -11.00 5.74
N PHE A 61 -1.92 -11.24 7.04
CA PHE A 61 -0.85 -11.83 7.83
C PHE A 61 -1.23 -13.28 8.13
N PHE A 62 -0.25 -14.17 8.04
CA PHE A 62 -0.37 -15.56 8.48
C PHE A 62 0.47 -15.71 9.74
N LEU A 63 -0.17 -16.08 10.84
CA LEU A 63 0.49 -16.37 12.11
C LEU A 63 0.58 -17.89 12.20
N ASN A 64 1.77 -18.39 12.53
CA ASN A 64 2.03 -19.80 12.76
C ASN A 64 1.67 -20.20 14.19
#